data_AF-A0A963J3A9-F1
#
_entry.id   AF-A0A963J3A9-F1
#
_cell.length_a   1.000
_cell.length_b   1.000
_cell.length_c   1.000
_cell.angle_alpha   90.00
_cell.angle_beta   90.00
_cell.angle_gamma   90.00
#
_symmetry.space_group_name_H-M   'P 1'
#
loop_
_entity.id
_entity.type
_entity.pdbx_description
1 polymer ?
#
loop_
_entity_poly.entity_id
_entity_poly.type
_entity_poly.pdbx_seq_one_letter_code
_entity_poly.pdbx_strand_id
1 'polypeptide(L)'
;MYQYDQPDPSGHFGPYGGSFASETLTFALRELRDAYARYQNDPEFIAEFNYELAHFVGRPSPVYHAARTSREMGGAQIYLKREDLNHTG
;
A
#
# COMPACT_ATOMS: atom_id res chain seq x y z
N MET A 1 -13.72 1.50 -17.02
CA MET A 1 -12.95 1.09 -15.83
C MET A 1 -11.84 0.20 -16.35
N TYR A 2 -10.58 0.64 -16.27
CA TYR A 2 -9.46 -0.21 -16.70
C TYR A 2 -9.35 -1.36 -15.70
N GLN A 3 -9.38 -2.59 -16.21
CA GLN A 3 -9.12 -3.77 -15.38
C GLN A 3 -7.62 -3.79 -15.08
N TYR A 4 -7.26 -3.65 -13.80
CA TYR A 4 -5.88 -3.71 -13.36
C TYR A 4 -5.49 -5.17 -13.14
N ASP A 5 -4.51 -5.64 -13.91
CA ASP A 5 -4.11 -7.04 -14.05
C ASP A 5 -2.60 -7.26 -13.80
N GLN A 6 -1.97 -6.31 -13.08
CA GLN A 6 -0.55 -6.37 -12.71
C GLN A 6 -0.37 -6.69 -11.21
N PRO A 7 0.77 -7.31 -10.82
CA PRO A 7 1.80 -7.91 -11.68
C PRO A 7 1.30 -9.18 -12.38
N ASP A 8 2.04 -9.67 -13.37
CA ASP A 8 1.78 -10.99 -13.96
C ASP A 8 2.03 -12.14 -12.95
N PRO A 9 1.65 -13.39 -13.26
CA PRO A 9 1.83 -14.53 -12.34
C PRO A 9 3.29 -14.83 -11.95
N SER A 10 4.26 -14.33 -12.71
CA SER A 10 5.69 -14.44 -12.42
C SER A 10 6.22 -13.27 -11.56
N GLY A 11 5.35 -12.32 -11.22
CA GLY A 11 5.67 -11.15 -10.40
C GLY A 11 6.21 -9.97 -11.20
N HIS A 12 6.08 -9.96 -12.53
CA HIS A 12 6.59 -8.87 -13.36
C HIS A 12 5.54 -7.80 -13.66
N PHE A 13 5.98 -6.54 -13.63
CA PHE A 13 5.30 -5.36 -14.15
C PHE A 13 5.95 -4.98 -15.48
N GLY A 14 5.50 -5.61 -16.57
CA GLY A 14 6.21 -5.51 -17.86
C GLY A 14 7.62 -6.11 -17.75
N PRO A 15 8.70 -5.38 -18.10
CA PRO A 15 10.06 -5.92 -17.99
C PRO A 15 10.67 -5.82 -16.57
N TYR A 16 9.93 -5.29 -15.58
CA TYR A 16 10.45 -5.01 -14.24
C TYR A 16 9.82 -5.95 -13.19
N GLY A 17 10.47 -6.13 -12.04
CA GLY A 17 9.95 -6.99 -10.97
C GLY A 17 10.49 -8.41 -11.03
N GLY A 18 9.64 -9.40 -10.79
CA GLY A 18 10.03 -10.80 -10.67
C GLY A 18 10.65 -11.13 -9.30
N SER A 19 11.12 -12.38 -9.16
CA SER A 19 11.77 -12.85 -7.94
C SER A 19 13.14 -13.44 -8.28
N PHE A 20 14.19 -12.65 -8.03
CA PHE A 20 15.59 -13.01 -8.25
C PHE A 20 16.32 -13.17 -6.90
N ALA A 21 15.82 -14.08 -6.07
CA ALA A 21 16.40 -14.40 -4.78
C ALA A 21 17.26 -15.67 -4.85
N SER A 22 18.09 -15.92 -3.83
CA SER A 22 18.81 -17.19 -3.73
C SER A 22 17.84 -18.36 -3.57
N GLU A 23 18.28 -19.55 -3.98
CA GLU A 23 17.49 -20.79 -3.85
C GLU A 23 17.02 -21.00 -2.40
N THR A 24 17.88 -20.68 -1.43
CA THR A 24 17.58 -20.77 0.01
C THR A 24 16.40 -19.89 0.46
N LEU A 25 16.10 -18.79 -0.24
CA LEU A 25 14.93 -17.94 0.05
C LEU A 25 13.69 -18.32 -0.75
N THR A 26 13.82 -19.13 -1.80
CA THR A 26 12.71 -19.44 -2.72
C THR A 26 11.54 -20.10 -2.00
N PHE A 27 11.82 -21.00 -1.04
CA PHE A 27 10.78 -21.66 -0.27
C PHE A 27 9.98 -20.66 0.60
N ALA A 28 10.67 -19.79 1.34
CA ALA A 28 10.03 -18.80 2.21
C ALA A 28 9.20 -17.79 1.41
N LEU A 29 9.68 -17.36 0.24
CA LEU A 29 8.94 -16.45 -0.65
C LEU A 29 7.67 -17.11 -1.20
N ARG A 30 7.73 -18.40 -1.54
CA ARG A 30 6.56 -19.16 -1.99
C ARG A 30 5.52 -19.29 -0.86
N GLU A 31 5.96 -19.65 0.34
CA GLU A 31 5.09 -19.75 1.52
C GLU A 31 4.38 -18.42 1.82
N LEU A 32 5.13 -17.31 1.80
CA LEU A 32 4.58 -15.97 1.98
C LEU A 32 3.53 -15.63 0.92
N ARG A 33 3.82 -15.91 -0.36
CA ARG A 33 2.88 -15.67 -1.47
C ARG A 33 1.59 -16.46 -1.28
N ASP A 34 1.70 -17.74 -0.93
CA ASP A 34 0.54 -18.62 -0.77
C ASP A 34 -0.30 -18.20 0.46
N ALA A 35 0.35 -17.77 1.55
CA ALA A 35 -0.33 -17.19 2.72
C ALA A 35 -1.03 -15.87 2.38
N TYR A 36 -0.36 -14.94 1.68
CA TYR A 36 -0.96 -13.70 1.22
C TYR A 36 -2.19 -13.98 0.33
N ALA A 37 -2.07 -14.91 -0.62
CA ALA A 37 -3.15 -15.25 -1.53
C ALA A 37 -4.40 -15.77 -0.80
N ARG A 38 -4.20 -16.48 0.32
CA ARG A 38 -5.26 -16.95 1.22
C ARG A 38 -5.91 -15.81 2.00
N TYR A 39 -5.13 -14.95 2.64
CA TYR A 39 -5.64 -13.95 3.59
C TYR A 39 -6.08 -12.63 2.97
N GLN A 40 -5.62 -12.29 1.75
CA GLN A 40 -5.96 -11.02 1.10
C GLN A 40 -7.46 -10.78 0.89
N ASN A 41 -8.27 -11.86 0.86
CA ASN A 41 -9.73 -11.81 0.72
C ASN A 41 -10.45 -12.45 1.93
N ASP A 42 -9.72 -12.80 3.00
CA ASP A 42 -10.29 -13.40 4.19
C ASP A 42 -11.01 -12.33 5.03
N PRO A 43 -12.31 -12.49 5.33
CA PRO A 43 -13.10 -11.44 5.97
C PRO A 43 -12.68 -11.19 7.43
N GLU A 44 -12.19 -12.20 8.15
CA GLU A 44 -11.74 -12.04 9.53
C GLU A 44 -10.42 -11.26 9.56
N PHE A 45 -9.48 -11.62 8.69
CA PHE A 45 -8.22 -10.89 8.54
C PHE A 45 -8.43 -9.43 8.12
N ILE A 46 -9.31 -9.18 7.14
CA ILE A 46 -9.62 -7.81 6.69
C ILE A 46 -10.28 -7.00 7.80
N ALA A 47 -11.16 -7.60 8.60
CA ALA A 47 -11.81 -6.92 9.71
C ALA A 47 -10.80 -6.50 10.78
N GLU A 48 -9.91 -7.41 11.19
CA GLU A 48 -8.84 -7.11 12.15
C GLU A 48 -7.86 -6.07 11.60
N PHE A 49 -7.41 -6.22 10.35
CA PHE A 49 -6.53 -5.25 9.70
C PHE A 49 -7.13 -3.84 9.68
N ASN A 50 -8.41 -3.70 9.31
CA ASN A 50 -9.08 -2.40 9.31
C ASN A 50 -9.28 -1.82 10.71
N TYR A 51 -9.54 -2.67 11.70
CA TYR A 51 -9.62 -2.27 13.10
C TYR A 51 -8.28 -1.69 13.58
N GLU A 52 -7.16 -2.37 13.31
CA GLU A 52 -5.82 -1.90 13.66
C GLU A 52 -5.45 -0.61 12.91
N LEU A 53 -5.80 -0.51 11.62
CA LEU A 53 -5.62 0.72 10.86
C LEU A 53 -6.37 1.91 11.50
N ALA A 54 -7.59 1.70 11.99
CA ALA A 54 -8.39 2.77 12.59
C ALA A 54 -7.93 3.13 14.01
N HIS A 55 -7.69 2.13 14.85
CA HIS A 55 -7.53 2.30 16.30
C HIS A 55 -6.09 2.35 16.78
N PHE A 56 -5.15 1.74 16.05
CA PHE A 56 -3.73 1.77 16.37
C PHE A 56 -2.98 2.75 15.47
N VAL A 57 -3.15 2.63 14.14
CA VAL A 57 -2.43 3.50 13.18
C VAL A 57 -3.00 4.91 13.13
N GLY A 58 -4.32 5.07 13.30
CA GLY A 58 -5.01 6.37 13.25
C GLY A 58 -5.53 6.76 11.87
N ARG A 59 -5.85 5.79 11.01
CA ARG A 59 -6.42 6.00 9.68
C ARG A 59 -7.94 6.23 9.74
N PRO A 60 -8.54 6.92 8.75
CA PRO A 60 -7.89 7.51 7.57
C PRO A 60 -7.15 8.80 7.91
N SER A 61 -5.94 8.94 7.36
CA SER A 61 -5.21 10.21 7.38
C SER A 61 -5.96 11.30 6.59
N PRO A 62 -5.98 12.55 7.06
CA PRO A 62 -6.67 13.63 6.36
C PRO A 62 -5.95 14.04 5.07
N VAL A 63 -6.71 14.63 4.14
CA VAL A 63 -6.17 15.35 2.98
C VAL A 63 -6.22 16.84 3.31
N TYR A 64 -5.06 17.43 3.59
CA TYR A 64 -4.94 18.81 4.06
C TYR A 64 -4.65 19.78 2.91
N HIS A 65 -5.47 20.82 2.77
CA HIS A 65 -5.20 21.90 1.82
C HIS A 65 -4.10 22.82 2.37
N ALA A 66 -2.90 22.80 1.77
CA ALA A 66 -1.78 23.67 2.11
C ALA A 66 -1.99 25.07 1.51
N ALA A 67 -2.97 25.82 2.03
CA ALA A 67 -3.42 27.07 1.45
C ALA A 67 -2.33 28.15 1.36
N ARG A 68 -1.44 28.23 2.37
CA ARG A 68 -0.32 29.18 2.33
C ARG A 68 0.65 28.85 1.21
N THR A 69 1.11 27.61 1.13
CA THR A 69 2.03 27.14 0.09
C THR A 69 1.41 27.31 -1.30
N SER A 70 0.11 27.02 -1.45
CA SER A 70 -0.61 27.22 -2.71
C SER A 70 -0.58 28.68 -3.15
N ARG A 71 -0.79 29.63 -2.22
CA ARG A 71 -0.68 31.07 -2.50
C ARG A 71 0.75 31.50 -2.85
N GLU A 72 1.74 31.03 -2.10
CA GLU A 72 3.15 31.39 -2.31
C GLU A 72 3.68 30.87 -3.65
N MET A 73 3.26 29.67 -4.09
CA MET A 73 3.65 29.09 -5.38
C MET A 73 2.89 29.71 -6.57
N GLY A 74 1.76 30.38 -6.33
CA GLY A 74 1.00 31.10 -7.36
C GLY A 74 0.38 30.22 -8.46
N GLY A 75 0.28 28.90 -8.25
CA GLY A 75 -0.14 27.93 -9.27
C GLY A 75 -1.30 27.04 -8.82
N ALA A 76 -1.15 25.72 -9.04
CA ALA A 76 -2.14 24.73 -8.63
C ALA A 76 -2.36 24.73 -7.11
N GLN A 77 -3.54 24.27 -6.68
CA GLN A 77 -3.82 24.05 -5.26
C GLN A 77 -3.07 22.81 -4.77
N ILE A 78 -2.37 22.95 -3.64
CA ILE A 78 -1.53 21.90 -3.07
C ILE A 78 -2.27 21.23 -1.91
N TYR A 79 -2.53 19.93 -2.06
CA TYR A 79 -3.13 19.10 -1.02
C TYR A 79 -2.11 18.05 -0.55
N LEU A 80 -1.99 17.90 0.76
CA LEU A 80 -1.10 16.93 1.39
C LEU A 80 -1.93 15.77 1.92
N LYS A 81 -1.66 14.55 1.46
CA LYS A 81 -2.15 13.33 2.09
C LYS A 81 -1.30 13.09 3.34
N ARG A 82 -1.89 13.32 4.52
CA ARG A 82 -1.17 13.42 5.80
C ARG A 82 -0.79 12.07 6.41
N GLU A 83 -0.09 11.23 5.65
CA GLU A 83 0.43 9.95 6.16
C GLU A 83 1.40 10.15 7.34
N ASP A 84 2.02 11.33 7.45
CA ASP A 84 2.86 11.76 8.57
C ASP A 84 2.13 11.77 9.93
N LEU A 85 0.80 11.70 9.93
CA LEU A 85 -0.01 11.65 11.16
C LEU A 85 -0.29 10.23 11.65
N ASN A 86 0.10 9.21 10.89
CA ASN A 86 -0.05 7.83 11.33
C ASN A 86 0.87 7.57 12.54
N HIS A 87 0.50 6.59 13.38
CA HIS A 87 1.43 6.07 14.37
C HIS A 87 2.74 5.64 13.69
N THR A 88 3.88 5.95 14.31
CA THR A 88 5.27 5.85 13.77
C THR A 88 5.74 6.96 12.82
N GLY A 89 4.87 7.90 12.44
CA GLY A 89 5.20 9.05 11.55
C GLY A 89 5.11 8.70 10.07
#